data_AF-A0A3A4PXK5-F1
#
_entry.id   AF-A0A3A4PXK5-F1
#
_cell.length_a   1.000
_cell.length_b   1.000
_cell.length_c   1.000
_cell.angle_alpha   90.00
_cell.angle_beta   90.00
_cell.angle_gamma   90.00
#
_symmetry.space_group_name_H-M   'P 1'
#
loop_
_entity.id
_entity.type
_entity.pdbx_description
1 polymer ?
#
loop_
_entity_poly.entity_id
_entity_poly.type
_entity_poly.pdbx_seq_one_letter_code
_entity_poly.pdbx_strand_id
1 'polypeptide(L)'
;ALLIMVMATSAVSGVSRLNLKVGEEIYACNRGEACPYQTLSLAPVKCTCGRDLVKAKVVKVEKGIAYLQAPGWENPRPFKTVGKYACACGPKCKCTVISQKLGKCPCGKEMRPVKQ
;
A
#
# COMPACT_ATOMS: atom_id res chain seq x y z
N ALA A 1 -33.96 -19.93 -27.39
CA ALA A 1 -33.05 -18.79 -27.15
C ALA A 1 -32.10 -19.16 -26.02
N LEU A 2 -30.86 -19.53 -26.36
CA LEU A 2 -29.84 -19.92 -25.39
C LEU A 2 -29.12 -18.64 -24.92
N LEU A 3 -29.51 -18.11 -23.77
CA LEU A 3 -28.86 -16.96 -23.14
C LEU A 3 -27.50 -17.42 -22.59
N ILE A 4 -26.45 -17.26 -23.41
CA ILE A 4 -25.06 -17.38 -22.97
C ILE A 4 -24.81 -16.18 -22.04
N MET A 5 -24.92 -16.39 -20.73
CA MET A 5 -24.37 -15.47 -19.74
C MET A 5 -22.85 -15.46 -19.90
N VAL A 6 -22.34 -14.44 -20.59
CA VAL A 6 -20.92 -14.10 -20.57
C VAL A 6 -20.59 -13.70 -19.12
N MET A 7 -19.98 -14.63 -18.38
CA MET A 7 -19.40 -14.31 -17.08
C MET A 7 -18.25 -13.33 -17.32
N ALA A 8 -18.53 -12.05 -17.11
CA ALA A 8 -17.49 -11.03 -17.01
C ALA A 8 -16.60 -11.38 -15.82
N THR A 9 -15.47 -12.04 -16.08
CA THR A 9 -14.42 -12.26 -15.10
C THR A 9 -13.82 -10.89 -14.77
N SER A 10 -14.42 -10.20 -13.81
CA SER A 10 -13.80 -9.03 -13.21
C SER A 10 -12.52 -9.52 -12.53
N ALA A 11 -11.38 -9.20 -13.14
CA ALA A 11 -10.08 -9.41 -12.55
C ALA A 11 -10.12 -8.83 -11.13
N VAL A 12 -9.98 -9.70 -10.14
CA VAL A 12 -10.09 -9.33 -8.74
C VAL A 12 -8.83 -8.54 -8.37
N SER A 13 -8.86 -7.25 -8.66
CA SER A 13 -7.80 -6.28 -8.38
C SER A 13 -7.53 -6.30 -6.88
N GLY A 14 -6.52 -7.05 -6.47
CA GLY A 14 -5.88 -6.80 -5.18
C GLY A 14 -5.44 -5.35 -5.18
N VAL A 15 -5.54 -4.68 -4.03
CA VAL A 15 -5.19 -3.27 -3.92
C VAL A 15 -3.67 -3.13 -4.01
N SER A 16 -3.16 -3.20 -5.23
CA SER A 16 -1.75 -3.05 -5.59
C SER A 16 -1.37 -1.58 -5.75
N ARG A 17 -2.37 -0.71 -5.92
CA ARG A 17 -2.23 0.72 -6.10
C ARG A 17 -3.09 1.47 -5.09
N LEU A 18 -2.49 2.49 -4.48
CA LEU A 18 -3.17 3.45 -3.63
C LEU A 18 -3.36 4.75 -4.41
N ASN A 19 -4.62 5.14 -4.61
CA ASN A 19 -4.95 6.41 -5.26
C ASN A 19 -5.07 7.50 -4.20
N LEU A 20 -3.92 8.00 -3.74
CA LEU A 20 -3.85 9.01 -2.68
C LEU A 20 -4.06 10.42 -3.22
N LYS A 21 -4.64 11.29 -2.40
CA LYS A 21 -4.82 12.72 -2.67
C LYS A 21 -4.07 13.56 -1.66
N VAL A 22 -3.64 14.75 -2.07
CA VAL A 22 -3.03 15.73 -1.15
C VAL A 22 -4.01 16.04 -0.02
N GLY A 23 -3.49 16.07 1.21
CA GLY A 23 -4.28 16.28 2.42
C GLY A 23 -4.69 14.99 3.15
N GLU A 24 -4.72 13.84 2.47
CA GLU A 24 -5.06 12.56 3.08
C GLU A 24 -3.99 12.08 4.06
N GLU A 25 -4.41 11.25 5.01
CA GLU A 25 -3.50 10.60 5.96
C GLU A 25 -3.31 9.12 5.60
N ILE A 26 -2.09 8.63 5.81
CA ILE A 26 -1.72 7.25 5.57
C ILE A 26 -0.63 6.80 6.56
N TYR A 27 -0.51 5.49 6.79
CA TYR A 27 0.56 4.91 7.57
C TYR A 27 1.72 4.50 6.67
N ALA A 28 2.92 4.99 6.97
CA ALA A 28 4.13 4.80 6.18
C ALA A 28 5.31 4.29 7.02
N CYS A 29 6.28 3.64 6.37
CA CYS A 29 7.46 3.15 7.09
C CYS A 29 8.35 4.32 7.54
N ASN A 30 8.69 4.34 8.84
CA ASN A 30 9.49 5.42 9.42
C ASN A 30 10.96 5.48 8.93
N ARG A 31 11.44 4.43 8.26
CA ARG A 31 12.82 4.39 7.71
C ARG A 31 13.02 5.26 6.47
N GLY A 32 11.95 5.86 5.93
CA GLY A 32 12.05 6.78 4.80
C GLY A 32 12.52 6.11 3.50
N GLU A 33 13.17 6.88 2.63
CA GLU A 33 13.63 6.45 1.30
C GLU A 33 14.56 5.22 1.36
N ALA A 34 15.37 5.11 2.41
CA ALA A 34 16.27 3.98 2.63
C ALA A 34 15.54 2.66 2.95
N CYS A 35 14.22 2.68 3.16
CA CYS A 35 13.47 1.47 3.45
C CYS A 35 13.25 0.63 2.18
N PRO A 36 13.79 -0.59 2.08
CA PRO A 36 13.59 -1.44 0.90
C PRO A 36 12.15 -1.94 0.76
N TYR A 37 11.35 -1.84 1.81
CA TYR A 37 9.95 -2.28 1.82
C TYR A 37 8.98 -1.20 1.35
N GLN A 38 9.33 0.09 1.57
CA GLN A 38 8.46 1.27 1.37
C GLN A 38 6.97 0.98 1.68
N THR A 39 6.71 0.33 2.81
CA THR A 39 5.35 -0.14 3.15
C THR A 39 4.42 1.05 3.38
N LEU A 40 3.24 0.98 2.76
CA LEU A 40 2.12 1.87 3.00
C LEU A 40 0.89 1.05 3.46
N SER A 41 0.04 1.66 4.30
CA SER A 41 -1.15 1.04 4.86
C SER A 41 -2.20 2.10 5.21
N LEU A 42 -3.49 1.76 5.07
CA LEU A 42 -4.60 2.60 5.56
C LEU A 42 -4.90 2.39 7.05
N ALA A 43 -4.28 1.39 7.67
CA ALA A 43 -4.45 1.06 9.09
C ALA A 43 -3.13 1.17 9.87
N PRO A 44 -3.17 1.45 11.19
CA PRO A 44 -2.01 1.50 12.09
C PRO A 44 -1.48 0.10 12.36
N VAL A 45 -0.79 -0.46 11.38
CA VAL A 45 -0.21 -1.80 11.44
C VAL A 45 1.31 -1.74 11.42
N LYS A 46 1.98 -2.85 11.69
CA LYS A 46 3.44 -2.94 11.55
C LYS A 46 3.86 -2.93 10.08
N CYS A 47 5.05 -2.41 9.80
CA CYS A 47 5.73 -2.63 8.53
C CYS A 47 6.10 -4.11 8.42
N THR A 48 6.27 -4.61 7.19
CA THR A 48 6.79 -5.96 6.91
C THR A 48 8.14 -6.24 7.59
N CYS A 49 8.89 -5.21 7.98
CA CYS A 49 10.13 -5.34 8.74
C CYS A 49 9.95 -5.41 10.27
N GLY A 50 8.72 -5.44 10.78
CA GLY A 50 8.38 -5.57 12.20
C GLY A 50 8.23 -4.26 12.98
N ARG A 51 8.61 -3.10 12.43
CA ARG A 51 8.46 -1.80 13.11
C ARG A 51 7.08 -1.21 12.90
N ASP A 52 6.61 -0.37 13.82
CA ASP A 52 5.36 0.35 13.62
C ASP A 52 5.45 1.33 12.45
N LEU A 53 4.37 1.42 11.68
CA LEU A 53 4.21 2.47 10.69
C LEU A 53 3.87 3.78 11.40
N VAL A 54 4.34 4.89 10.86
CA VAL A 54 4.01 6.22 11.35
C VAL A 54 2.89 6.81 10.52
N LYS A 55 1.98 7.54 11.17
CA LYS A 55 0.94 8.30 10.48
C LYS A 55 1.58 9.51 9.80
N ALA A 56 1.31 9.69 8.53
CA ALA A 56 1.87 10.75 7.70
C ALA A 56 0.77 11.37 6.82
N LYS A 57 0.94 12.64 6.47
CA LYS A 57 0.06 13.39 5.57
C LYS A 57 0.64 13.43 4.17
N VAL A 58 -0.21 13.23 3.16
CA VAL A 58 0.15 13.39 1.76
C VAL A 58 0.28 14.88 1.45
N VAL A 59 1.47 15.33 1.07
CA VAL A 59 1.75 16.75 0.78
C VAL A 59 1.96 17.01 -0.71
N LYS A 60 2.32 15.99 -1.49
CA LYS A 60 2.43 16.06 -2.96
C LYS A 60 2.17 14.68 -3.54
N VAL A 61 1.55 14.63 -4.72
CA VAL A 61 1.36 13.40 -5.49
C VAL A 61 1.90 13.61 -6.89
N GLU A 62 2.74 12.69 -7.32
CA GLU A 62 3.23 12.57 -8.69
C GLU A 62 2.89 11.16 -9.21
N LYS A 63 3.13 10.91 -10.50
CA LYS A 63 2.76 9.64 -11.14
C LYS A 63 3.40 8.44 -10.41
N GLY A 64 2.60 7.73 -9.61
CA GLY A 64 3.01 6.55 -8.85
C GLY A 64 3.82 6.83 -7.57
N ILE A 65 3.97 8.10 -7.17
CA ILE A 65 4.72 8.54 -5.98
C ILE A 65 3.85 9.48 -5.14
N ALA A 66 3.79 9.24 -3.84
CA ALA A 66 3.25 10.18 -2.86
C ALA A 66 4.39 10.66 -1.96
N TYR A 67 4.48 11.97 -1.78
CA TYR A 67 5.38 12.59 -0.81
C TYR A 67 4.63 12.74 0.50
N LEU A 68 5.16 12.12 1.54
CA LEU A 68 4.52 12.03 2.83
C LEU A 68 5.32 12.83 3.86
N GLN A 69 4.62 13.56 4.73
CA GLN A 69 5.20 14.28 5.85
C GLN A 69 4.66 13.69 7.16
N ALA A 70 5.55 13.35 8.10
CA ALA A 70 5.19 12.90 9.43
C ALA A 70 5.88 13.77 10.49
N PRO A 71 5.39 13.79 11.75
CA PRO A 71 6.10 14.43 12.86
C PRO A 71 7.53 13.89 12.99
N GLY A 72 8.51 14.79 13.12
CA GLY A 72 9.92 14.44 13.24
C GLY A 72 10.63 14.10 11.93
N TRP A 73 9.98 14.25 10.77
CA TRP A 73 10.69 14.21 9.48
C TRP A 73 11.08 15.63 9.06
N GLU A 74 12.36 15.87 8.81
CA GLU A 74 12.85 17.19 8.35
C GLU A 74 12.27 17.58 6.99
N ASN A 75 12.12 16.59 6.10
CA ASN A 75 11.63 16.79 4.74
C ASN A 75 10.56 15.74 4.39
N PRO A 76 9.61 16.06 3.49
CA PRO A 76 8.69 15.08 2.92
C PRO A 76 9.46 13.96 2.24
N ARG A 77 9.02 12.71 2.44
CA ARG A 77 9.69 11.53 1.90
C ARG A 77 8.82 10.88 0.82
N PRO A 78 9.39 10.50 -0.34
CA PRO A 78 8.67 9.83 -1.42
C PRO A 78 8.42 8.36 -1.08
N PHE A 79 7.20 7.91 -1.40
CA PHE A 79 6.80 6.52 -1.32
C PHE A 79 6.11 6.11 -2.61
N LYS A 80 6.46 4.92 -3.11
CA LYS A 80 5.75 4.31 -4.23
C LYS A 80 4.32 3.96 -3.82
N THR A 81 3.35 4.50 -4.54
CA THR A 81 1.92 4.20 -4.33
C THR A 81 1.48 2.94 -5.06
N VAL A 82 2.38 2.32 -5.83
CA VAL A 82 2.18 1.04 -6.48
C VAL A 82 3.09 0.00 -5.83
N GLY A 83 2.51 -0.96 -5.12
CA GLY A 83 3.21 -2.11 -4.54
C GLY A 83 3.64 -3.10 -5.61
N LYS A 84 4.76 -3.78 -5.38
CA LYS A 84 5.08 -5.06 -6.06
C LYS A 84 4.37 -6.23 -5.39
N TYR A 85 4.03 -6.05 -4.11
CA TYR A 85 3.35 -7.02 -3.27
C TYR A 85 2.20 -6.35 -2.53
N ALA A 86 1.10 -7.09 -2.36
CA ALA A 86 -0.05 -6.69 -1.55
C ALA A 86 -0.51 -7.85 -0.66
N CYS A 87 -1.26 -7.55 0.38
CA CYS A 87 -1.83 -8.58 1.26
C CYS A 87 -2.71 -9.58 0.48
N ALA A 88 -2.57 -10.88 0.77
CA ALA A 88 -3.39 -11.92 0.16
C ALA A 88 -4.87 -11.90 0.59
N CYS A 89 -5.28 -11.04 1.52
CA CYS A 89 -6.70 -10.84 1.88
C CYS A 89 -7.58 -10.37 0.71
N GLY A 90 -7.00 -9.91 -0.40
CA GLY A 90 -7.75 -9.49 -1.59
C GLY A 90 -8.52 -8.17 -1.37
N PRO A 91 -9.59 -7.93 -2.14
CA PRO A 91 -10.34 -6.66 -2.09
C PRO A 91 -10.99 -6.35 -0.74
N LYS A 92 -11.22 -7.37 0.09
CA LYS A 92 -11.80 -7.21 1.44
C LYS A 92 -10.76 -6.81 2.49
N CYS A 93 -9.50 -6.59 2.10
CA CYS A 93 -8.44 -6.20 3.02
C CYS A 93 -8.67 -4.78 3.55
N LYS A 94 -9.05 -4.64 4.83
CA LYS A 94 -9.26 -3.35 5.47
C LYS A 94 -7.97 -2.54 5.70
N CYS A 95 -6.82 -3.22 5.79
CA CYS A 95 -5.54 -2.58 6.06
C CYS A 95 -4.88 -2.03 4.78
N THR A 96 -5.21 -2.62 3.62
CA THR A 96 -4.72 -2.18 2.30
C THR A 96 -3.19 -2.01 2.25
N VAL A 97 -2.48 -3.02 2.77
CA VAL A 97 -1.01 -2.98 2.84
C VAL A 97 -0.39 -3.27 1.48
N ILE A 98 0.48 -2.38 1.03
CA ILE A 98 1.36 -2.57 -0.14
C ILE A 98 2.83 -2.51 0.26
N SER A 99 3.69 -3.24 -0.46
CA SER A 99 5.14 -3.23 -0.24
C SER A 99 5.93 -3.46 -1.53
N GLN A 100 7.19 -3.03 -1.52
CA GLN A 100 8.17 -3.26 -2.57
C GLN A 100 8.95 -4.56 -2.41
N LYS A 101 8.88 -5.20 -1.23
CA LYS A 101 9.53 -6.48 -0.92
C LYS A 101 8.54 -7.46 -0.30
N LEU A 102 8.70 -8.74 -0.63
CA LEU A 102 7.89 -9.81 -0.08
C LEU A 102 8.08 -9.93 1.45
N GLY A 103 7.00 -10.32 2.13
CA GLY A 103 7.02 -10.72 3.54
C GLY A 103 5.59 -10.97 4.02
N LYS A 104 5.38 -10.99 5.34
CA LYS A 104 4.05 -11.19 5.91
C LYS A 104 3.32 -9.87 6.09
N CYS A 105 2.01 -9.89 5.84
CA CYS A 105 1.13 -8.81 6.25
C CYS A 105 0.98 -8.84 7.78
N PRO A 106 0.85 -7.69 8.46
CA PRO A 106 0.65 -7.63 9.90
C PRO A 106 -0.59 -8.36 10.42
N CYS A 107 -1.59 -8.61 9.57
CA CYS A 107 -2.75 -9.44 9.92
C CYS A 107 -2.43 -10.95 9.93
N GLY A 108 -1.16 -11.34 9.76
CA GLY A 108 -0.69 -12.72 9.74
C GLY A 108 -0.81 -13.43 8.38
N LYS A 109 -1.51 -12.82 7.40
CA LYS A 109 -1.59 -13.37 6.04
C LYS A 109 -0.33 -13.09 5.23
N GLU A 110 0.00 -14.01 4.33
CA GLU A 110 1.10 -13.81 3.38
C GLU A 110 0.82 -12.63 2.42
N MET A 111 1.88 -11.99 1.94
CA MET A 111 1.78 -11.09 0.80
C MET A 111 1.86 -11.89 -0.50
N ARG A 112 1.15 -11.42 -1.53
CA ARG A 112 1.21 -11.96 -2.88
C ARG A 112 1.80 -10.92 -3.84
N PRO A 113 2.55 -11.35 -4.86
CA PRO A 113 2.93 -10.45 -5.95
C PRO A 113 1.68 -9.91 -6.64
N VAL A 114 1.76 -8.68 -7.10
CA VAL A 114 0.68 -8.02 -7.84
C VAL A 114 1.20 -7.54 -9.19
N LYS A 115 0.39 -7.76 -10.24
CA LYS A 115 0.66 -7.19 -11.56
C LYS A 115 0.42 -5.67 -11.48
N GLN A 116 1.36 -4.88 -12.01
CA GLN A 116 1.40 -3.41 -11.91
C GLN A 116 0.72 -2.73 -13.09
#